data_AF-A0AAW9BF51-F1
#
_entry.id   AF-A0AAW9BF51-F1
#
_cell.length_a   1.000
_cell.length_b   1.000
_cell.length_c   1.000
_cell.angle_alpha   90.00
_cell.angle_beta   90.00
_cell.angle_gamma   90.00
#
_symmetry.space_group_name_H-M   'P 1'
#
loop_
_entity.id
_entity.type
_entity.pdbx_description
1 polymer ?
#
loop_
_entity_poly.entity_id
_entity_poly.type
_entity_poly.pdbx_seq_one_letter_code
_entity_poly.pdbx_strand_id
1 'polypeptide(L)'
;TNVNHPQFMEWVAGLEKSEQKIDKYLDQYEKGLWDQRDRDAFNKVKSAWVKYSAFNNEYAKLLLNNKIDEANETLLNGFSTFTQLSDAIRDLVELNQTYVQEDIASAHEAVRSAITYSIIAIVALLALSFTLGLFLTKQIFTPLNYVVNMASKIASGDLTYQLPRNKIGHDELGTLADACVDMQAKLLTLVDSISSTTAQ
;
A
#
# COMPACT_ATOMS: atom_id res chain seq x y z
N THR A 1 -20.70 -8.52 56.52
CA THR A 1 -20.08 -9.66 55.80
C THR A 1 -20.10 -10.93 56.66
N ASN A 2 -20.40 -12.11 56.12
CA ASN A 2 -20.44 -13.38 56.89
C ASN A 2 -19.16 -14.21 56.69
N VAL A 3 -18.20 -14.07 57.59
CA VAL A 3 -16.91 -14.80 57.55
C VAL A 3 -17.01 -16.26 57.97
N ASN A 4 -18.11 -16.66 58.61
CA ASN A 4 -18.37 -18.04 59.02
C ASN A 4 -18.98 -18.89 57.89
N HIS A 5 -19.17 -18.31 56.70
CA HIS A 5 -19.69 -19.02 55.55
C HIS A 5 -18.66 -20.09 55.08
N PRO A 6 -19.08 -21.33 54.77
CA PRO A 6 -18.15 -22.41 54.41
C PRO A 6 -17.28 -22.11 53.18
N GLN A 7 -17.73 -21.21 52.30
CA GLN A 7 -16.98 -20.79 51.10
C GLN A 7 -16.13 -19.53 51.29
N PHE A 8 -16.08 -18.93 52.49
CA PHE A 8 -15.38 -17.66 52.71
C PHE A 8 -13.91 -17.73 52.25
N MET A 9 -13.18 -18.76 52.67
CA MET A 9 -11.78 -18.95 52.27
C MET A 9 -11.61 -19.18 50.76
N GLU A 10 -12.58 -19.82 50.12
CA GLU A 10 -12.59 -20.02 48.67
C GLU A 10 -12.75 -18.68 47.93
N TRP A 11 -13.63 -17.80 48.41
CA TRP A 11 -13.82 -16.47 47.83
C TRP A 11 -12.60 -15.57 47.98
N VAL A 12 -11.94 -15.59 49.15
CA VAL A 12 -10.70 -14.82 49.37
C VAL A 12 -9.58 -15.33 48.46
N ALA A 13 -9.41 -16.64 48.32
CA ALA A 13 -8.44 -17.22 47.39
C ALA A 13 -8.79 -16.92 45.91
N GLY A 14 -10.08 -16.86 45.58
CA GLY A 14 -10.57 -16.48 44.25
C GLY A 14 -10.25 -15.02 43.90
N LEU A 15 -10.31 -14.12 44.87
CA LEU A 15 -9.91 -12.72 44.73
C LEU A 15 -8.42 -12.61 44.37
N GLU A 16 -7.53 -13.23 45.16
CA GLU A 16 -6.09 -13.22 44.91
C GLU A 16 -5.74 -13.75 43.52
N LYS A 17 -6.32 -14.89 43.12
CA LYS A 17 -6.13 -15.46 41.78
C LYS A 17 -6.59 -14.52 40.67
N SER A 18 -7.67 -13.78 40.89
CA SER A 18 -8.18 -12.81 39.92
C SER A 18 -7.26 -11.61 39.80
N GLU A 19 -6.71 -11.11 40.91
CA GLU A 19 -5.73 -10.01 40.89
C GLU A 19 -4.46 -10.40 40.13
N GLN A 20 -3.90 -11.58 40.41
CA GLN A 20 -2.72 -12.09 39.66
C GLN A 20 -2.98 -12.20 38.15
N LYS A 21 -4.20 -12.59 37.77
CA LYS A 21 -4.58 -12.69 36.35
C LYS A 21 -4.65 -11.31 35.71
N ILE A 22 -5.18 -10.31 36.41
CA ILE A 22 -5.27 -8.94 35.93
C ILE A 22 -3.87 -8.32 35.82
N ASP A 23 -2.99 -8.50 36.81
CA ASP A 23 -1.59 -8.07 36.75
C ASP A 23 -0.91 -8.61 35.49
N LYS A 24 -1.06 -9.91 35.24
CA LYS A 24 -0.53 -10.54 34.02
C LYS A 24 -1.07 -9.91 32.73
N TYR A 25 -2.36 -9.56 32.69
CA TYR A 25 -2.95 -8.91 31.52
C TYR A 25 -2.46 -7.47 31.34
N LEU A 26 -2.29 -6.71 32.42
CA LEU A 26 -1.70 -5.38 32.37
C LEU A 26 -0.25 -5.42 31.88
N ASP A 27 0.55 -6.38 32.37
CA ASP A 27 1.94 -6.58 31.92
C ASP A 27 2.01 -6.98 30.44
N GLN A 28 1.04 -7.76 29.95
CA GLN A 28 0.95 -8.12 28.53
C GLN A 28 0.57 -6.91 27.68
N TYR A 29 -0.39 -6.12 28.13
CA TYR A 29 -0.81 -4.90 27.44
C TYR A 29 0.32 -3.87 27.38
N GLU A 30 1.08 -3.68 28.46
CA GLU A 30 2.18 -2.72 28.55
C GLU A 30 3.26 -2.91 27.47
N LYS A 31 3.45 -4.15 27.01
CA LYS A 31 4.41 -4.49 25.95
C LYS A 31 3.95 -4.04 24.56
N GLY A 32 2.66 -3.79 24.36
CA GLY A 32 2.06 -3.38 23.09
C GLY A 32 1.88 -1.87 22.94
N LEU A 33 2.25 -1.08 23.95
CA LEU A 33 2.04 0.37 23.95
C LEU A 33 2.85 1.04 22.84
N TRP A 34 2.17 1.59 21.85
CA TRP A 34 2.82 2.10 20.65
C TRP A 34 2.85 3.64 20.60
N ASP A 35 1.80 4.32 21.05
CA ASP A 35 1.73 5.79 21.09
C ASP A 35 1.57 6.39 22.50
N GLN A 36 1.51 7.73 22.56
CA GLN A 36 1.34 8.45 23.82
C GLN A 36 -0.09 8.39 24.37
N ARG A 37 -1.14 8.38 23.52
CA ARG A 37 -2.54 8.32 23.98
C ARG A 37 -2.81 6.99 24.68
N ASP A 38 -2.30 5.90 24.11
CA ASP A 38 -2.39 4.54 24.65
C ASP A 38 -1.60 4.42 25.95
N ARG A 39 -0.36 4.96 25.99
CA ARG A 39 0.42 5.05 27.24
C ARG A 39 -0.33 5.80 28.34
N ASP A 40 -0.93 6.94 28.03
CA ASP A 40 -1.65 7.75 29.01
C ASP A 40 -2.92 7.03 29.52
N ALA A 41 -3.70 6.43 28.63
CA ALA A 41 -4.89 5.67 28.99
C ALA A 41 -4.54 4.41 29.81
N PHE A 42 -3.51 3.67 29.41
CA PHE A 42 -3.00 2.53 30.17
C PHE A 42 -2.52 2.93 31.57
N ASN A 43 -1.78 4.04 31.69
CA ASN A 43 -1.30 4.53 32.98
C ASN A 43 -2.45 4.89 33.93
N LYS A 44 -3.58 5.41 33.41
CA LYS A 44 -4.80 5.61 34.21
C LYS A 44 -5.37 4.29 34.73
N VAL A 45 -5.47 3.27 33.87
CA VAL A 45 -5.92 1.93 34.28
C VAL A 45 -4.98 1.34 35.33
N LYS A 46 -3.66 1.37 35.10
CA LYS A 46 -2.65 0.86 36.03
C LYS A 46 -2.73 1.56 37.39
N SER A 47 -2.87 2.88 37.41
CA SER A 47 -3.02 3.63 38.66
C SER A 47 -4.34 3.32 39.40
N ALA A 48 -5.45 3.21 38.68
CA ALA A 48 -6.74 2.84 39.28
C ALA A 48 -6.74 1.40 39.81
N TRP A 49 -6.07 0.49 39.09
CA TRP A 49 -5.90 -0.91 39.48
C TRP A 49 -5.13 -1.05 40.79
N VAL A 50 -4.00 -0.33 40.92
CA VAL A 50 -3.21 -0.32 42.17
C VAL A 50 -4.05 0.11 43.37
N LYS A 51 -4.91 1.14 43.20
CA LYS A 51 -5.82 1.59 44.28
C LYS A 51 -6.89 0.56 44.61
N TYR A 52 -7.48 -0.07 43.60
CA TYR A 52 -8.53 -1.08 43.79
C TYR A 52 -7.99 -2.37 44.43
N SER A 53 -6.85 -2.88 43.97
CA SER A 53 -6.19 -4.04 44.59
C SER A 53 -5.72 -3.73 46.01
N ALA A 54 -5.20 -2.53 46.29
CA ALA A 54 -4.87 -2.13 47.65
C ALA A 54 -6.09 -2.16 48.59
N PHE A 55 -7.24 -1.64 48.13
CA PHE A 55 -8.50 -1.71 48.86
C PHE A 55 -8.94 -3.17 49.10
N ASN A 56 -8.93 -4.02 48.06
CA ASN A 56 -9.30 -5.43 48.17
C ASN A 56 -8.44 -6.18 49.18
N ASN A 57 -7.12 -5.94 49.15
CA ASN A 57 -6.17 -6.55 50.08
C ASN A 57 -6.39 -6.11 51.52
N GLU A 58 -6.67 -4.83 51.76
CA GLU A 58 -7.01 -4.32 53.10
C GLU A 58 -8.34 -4.89 53.59
N TYR A 59 -9.37 -4.87 52.75
CA TYR A 59 -10.69 -5.41 53.07
C TYR A 59 -10.63 -6.93 53.38
N ALA A 60 -9.92 -7.71 52.57
CA ALA A 60 -9.70 -9.14 52.82
C ALA A 60 -8.97 -9.39 54.15
N LYS A 61 -7.93 -8.59 54.48
CA LYS A 61 -7.22 -8.69 55.76
C LYS A 61 -8.13 -8.42 56.96
N LEU A 62 -9.03 -7.43 56.88
CA LEU A 62 -9.99 -7.14 57.96
C LEU A 62 -10.93 -8.33 58.18
N LEU A 63 -11.44 -8.94 57.10
CA LEU A 63 -12.31 -10.11 57.18
C LEU A 63 -11.58 -11.35 57.73
N LEU A 64 -10.36 -11.62 57.28
CA LEU A 64 -9.54 -12.75 57.77
C LEU A 64 -9.20 -12.63 59.25
N ASN A 65 -9.08 -11.40 59.78
CA ASN A 65 -8.84 -11.12 61.19
C ASN A 65 -10.12 -10.94 62.01
N ASN A 66 -11.29 -11.28 61.44
CA ASN A 66 -12.61 -11.17 62.10
C ASN A 66 -12.97 -9.74 62.55
N LYS A 67 -12.37 -8.71 61.93
CA LYS A 67 -12.62 -7.28 62.18
C LYS A 67 -13.75 -6.77 61.28
N ILE A 68 -14.97 -7.27 61.53
CA ILE A 68 -16.11 -7.08 60.62
C ILE A 68 -16.61 -5.63 60.60
N ASP A 69 -16.60 -4.94 61.75
CA ASP A 69 -17.07 -3.55 61.83
C ASP A 69 -16.14 -2.60 61.05
N GLU A 70 -14.83 -2.71 61.24
CA GLU A 70 -13.81 -1.99 60.45
C GLU A 70 -13.94 -2.29 58.94
N ALA A 71 -14.22 -3.55 58.57
CA ALA A 71 -14.44 -3.93 57.18
C ALA A 71 -15.68 -3.25 56.59
N ASN A 72 -16.79 -3.21 57.33
CA ASN A 72 -18.03 -2.57 56.87
C ASN A 72 -17.87 -1.04 56.73
N GLU A 73 -17.08 -0.40 57.59
CA GLU A 73 -16.79 1.04 57.50
C GLU A 73 -16.03 1.41 56.23
N THR A 74 -15.06 0.59 55.80
CA THR A 74 -14.29 0.85 54.59
C THR A 74 -14.99 0.43 53.29
N LEU A 75 -16.06 -0.38 53.37
CA LEU A 75 -16.73 -0.97 52.19
C LEU A 75 -17.15 0.05 51.12
N LEU A 76 -17.62 1.23 51.54
CA LEU A 76 -18.06 2.29 50.61
C LEU A 76 -16.89 2.85 49.77
N ASN A 77 -15.66 2.82 50.28
CA ASN A 77 -14.47 3.22 49.52
C ASN A 77 -14.22 2.28 48.34
N GLY A 78 -14.57 1.00 48.49
CA GLY A 78 -14.47 -0.01 47.44
C GLY A 78 -15.32 0.28 46.22
N PHE A 79 -16.52 0.86 46.43
CA PHE A 79 -17.36 1.27 45.31
C PHE A 79 -16.69 2.37 44.49
N SER A 80 -16.12 3.38 45.16
CA SER A 80 -15.43 4.48 44.46
C SER A 80 -14.20 4.01 43.68
N THR A 81 -13.36 3.15 44.28
CA THR A 81 -12.16 2.61 43.60
C THR A 81 -12.54 1.69 42.44
N PHE A 82 -13.60 0.88 42.59
CA PHE A 82 -14.14 0.06 41.51
C PHE A 82 -14.67 0.90 40.35
N THR A 83 -15.45 1.95 40.63
CA THR A 83 -15.98 2.84 39.59
C THR A 83 -14.86 3.54 38.83
N GLN A 84 -13.84 4.07 39.54
CA GLN A 84 -12.68 4.69 38.91
C GLN A 84 -11.92 3.72 37.99
N LEU A 85 -11.74 2.47 38.44
CA LEU A 85 -11.11 1.43 37.62
C LEU A 85 -11.97 1.08 36.39
N SER A 86 -13.28 0.92 36.59
CA SER A 86 -14.23 0.59 35.52
C SER A 86 -14.28 1.67 34.45
N ASP A 87 -14.31 2.94 34.87
CA ASP A 87 -14.27 4.09 33.95
C ASP A 87 -12.94 4.13 33.18
N ALA A 88 -11.80 3.96 33.87
CA ALA A 88 -10.51 3.94 33.19
C ALA A 88 -10.39 2.81 32.16
N ILE A 89 -10.92 1.61 32.47
CA ILE A 89 -10.96 0.48 31.53
C ILE A 89 -11.87 0.80 30.34
N ARG A 90 -13.06 1.38 30.58
CA ARG A 90 -13.97 1.79 29.50
C ARG A 90 -13.28 2.78 28.57
N ASP A 91 -12.64 3.81 29.13
CA ASP A 91 -11.94 4.83 28.34
C ASP A 91 -10.82 4.21 27.49
N LEU A 92 -10.08 3.23 28.02
CA LEU A 92 -9.06 2.49 27.27
C LEU A 92 -9.68 1.65 26.13
N VAL A 93 -10.83 1.02 26.36
CA VAL A 93 -11.55 0.26 25.33
C VAL A 93 -12.08 1.17 24.23
N GLU A 94 -12.65 2.32 24.58
CA GLU A 94 -13.14 3.33 23.62
C GLU A 94 -11.98 3.91 22.78
N LEU A 95 -10.83 4.15 23.40
CA LEU A 95 -9.62 4.54 22.67
C LEU A 95 -9.19 3.46 21.66
N ASN A 96 -9.18 2.19 22.07
CA ASN A 96 -8.88 1.07 21.17
C ASN A 96 -9.87 0.96 20.01
N GLN A 97 -11.15 1.20 20.25
CA GLN A 97 -12.16 1.25 19.18
C GLN A 97 -11.89 2.42 18.22
N THR A 98 -11.42 3.55 18.72
CA THR A 98 -11.03 4.70 17.89
C THR A 98 -9.87 4.34 16.97
N TYR A 99 -8.83 3.67 17.47
CA TYR A 99 -7.72 3.19 16.64
C TYR A 99 -8.18 2.26 15.52
N VAL A 100 -9.08 1.33 15.81
CA VAL A 100 -9.63 0.43 14.78
C VAL A 100 -10.29 1.23 13.64
N GLN A 101 -11.03 2.30 13.96
CA GLN A 101 -11.65 3.14 12.94
C GLN A 101 -10.63 3.95 12.15
N GLU A 102 -9.62 4.52 12.82
CA GLU A 102 -8.52 5.26 12.19
C GLU A 102 -7.73 4.35 11.23
N ASP A 103 -7.41 3.12 11.65
CA ASP A 103 -6.69 2.13 10.85
C ASP A 103 -7.50 1.67 9.62
N ILE A 104 -8.81 1.43 9.79
CA ILE A 104 -9.70 1.10 8.66
C ILE A 104 -9.71 2.24 7.64
N ALA A 105 -9.84 3.49 8.09
CA ALA A 105 -9.85 4.65 7.21
C ALA A 105 -8.52 4.80 6.45
N SER A 106 -7.39 4.67 7.16
CA SER A 106 -6.04 4.72 6.58
C SER A 106 -5.81 3.60 5.54
N ALA A 107 -6.25 2.38 5.84
CA ALA A 107 -6.16 1.26 4.91
C ALA A 107 -6.98 1.51 3.62
N HIS A 108 -8.20 2.04 3.75
CA HIS A 108 -9.02 2.42 2.58
C HIS A 108 -8.36 3.51 1.73
N GLU A 109 -7.74 4.52 2.36
CA GLU A 109 -7.02 5.57 1.66
C GLU A 109 -5.78 5.03 0.92
N ALA A 110 -5.02 4.14 1.56
CA ALA A 110 -3.86 3.49 0.94
C ALA A 110 -4.27 2.66 -0.29
N VAL A 111 -5.36 1.88 -0.20
CA VAL A 111 -5.91 1.12 -1.33
C VAL A 111 -6.37 2.04 -2.44
N ARG A 112 -7.10 3.12 -2.12
CA ARG A 112 -7.56 4.10 -3.11
C ARG A 112 -6.39 4.76 -3.83
N SER A 113 -5.33 5.11 -3.10
CA SER A 113 -4.12 5.70 -3.66
C SER A 113 -3.39 4.71 -4.57
N ALA A 114 -3.25 3.45 -4.14
CA ALA A 114 -2.64 2.40 -4.95
C ALA A 114 -3.40 2.15 -6.26
N ILE A 115 -4.74 2.10 -6.21
CA ILE A 115 -5.59 2.01 -7.40
C ILE A 115 -5.38 3.22 -8.32
N THR A 116 -5.36 4.42 -7.75
CA THR A 116 -5.17 5.67 -8.51
C THR A 116 -3.82 5.69 -9.24
N TYR A 117 -2.72 5.38 -8.54
CA TYR A 117 -1.40 5.30 -9.15
C TYR A 117 -1.30 4.18 -10.20
N SER A 118 -1.95 3.04 -9.97
CA SER A 118 -2.01 1.95 -10.94
C SER A 118 -2.71 2.38 -12.23
N ILE A 119 -3.84 3.08 -12.12
CA ILE A 119 -4.56 3.63 -13.29
C ILE A 119 -3.69 4.63 -14.04
N ILE A 120 -3.04 5.57 -13.33
CA ILE A 120 -2.13 6.55 -13.94
C ILE A 120 -0.99 5.86 -14.68
N ALA A 121 -0.36 4.85 -14.06
CA ALA A 121 0.73 4.09 -14.68
C ALA A 121 0.27 3.35 -15.93
N ILE A 122 -0.90 2.70 -15.91
CA ILE A 122 -1.47 2.03 -17.08
C ILE A 122 -1.73 3.03 -18.21
N VAL A 123 -2.37 4.16 -17.91
CA VAL A 123 -2.63 5.21 -18.92
C VAL A 123 -1.33 5.76 -19.51
N ALA A 124 -0.32 6.00 -18.68
CA ALA A 124 0.99 6.48 -19.12
C ALA A 124 1.69 5.46 -20.05
N LEU A 125 1.65 4.16 -19.69
CA LEU A 125 2.22 3.09 -20.52
C LEU A 125 1.49 2.93 -21.85
N LEU A 126 0.16 3.05 -21.86
CA LEU A 126 -0.63 3.03 -23.08
C LEU A 126 -0.30 4.23 -23.99
N ALA A 127 -0.21 5.43 -23.42
CA ALA A 127 0.18 6.63 -24.16
C ALA A 127 1.60 6.51 -24.72
N LEU A 128 2.55 5.99 -23.93
CA LEU A 128 3.92 5.75 -24.39
C LEU A 128 3.97 4.71 -25.51
N SER A 129 3.24 3.60 -25.37
CA SER A 129 3.19 2.55 -26.39
C SER A 129 2.59 3.08 -27.70
N PHE A 130 1.52 3.86 -27.61
CA PHE A 130 0.88 4.47 -28.78
C PHE A 130 1.79 5.49 -29.48
N THR A 131 2.44 6.36 -28.71
CA THR A 131 3.36 7.37 -29.25
C THR A 131 4.59 6.73 -29.91
N LEU A 132 5.19 5.70 -29.27
CA LEU A 132 6.27 4.93 -29.87
C LEU A 132 5.84 4.20 -31.14
N GLY A 133 4.64 3.60 -31.15
CA GLY A 133 4.08 2.95 -32.34
C GLY A 133 3.94 3.92 -33.51
N LEU A 134 3.41 5.13 -33.27
CA LEU A 134 3.32 6.17 -34.30
C LEU A 134 4.70 6.66 -34.75
N PHE A 135 5.64 6.80 -33.82
CA PHE A 135 7.00 7.23 -34.11
C PHE A 135 7.72 6.23 -35.02
N LEU A 136 7.71 4.94 -34.67
CA LEU A 136 8.32 3.87 -35.47
C LEU A 136 7.65 3.73 -36.84
N THR A 137 6.32 3.89 -36.91
CA THR A 137 5.57 3.85 -38.19
C THR A 137 6.06 4.93 -39.16
N LYS A 138 6.30 6.14 -38.65
CA LYS A 138 6.77 7.27 -39.48
C LYS A 138 8.27 7.21 -39.78
N GLN A 139 9.08 6.77 -38.83
CA GLN A 139 10.55 6.77 -38.96
C GLN A 139 11.08 5.58 -39.74
N ILE A 140 10.48 4.39 -39.58
CA ILE A 140 11.03 3.15 -40.14
C ILE A 140 10.10 2.57 -41.21
N PHE A 141 8.87 2.21 -40.82
CA PHE A 141 7.99 1.46 -41.71
C PHE A 141 7.62 2.22 -42.99
N THR A 142 7.35 3.53 -42.88
CA THR A 142 6.96 4.34 -44.04
C THR A 142 8.12 4.54 -45.03
N PRO A 143 9.33 5.01 -44.61
CA PRO A 143 10.48 5.11 -45.51
C PRO A 143 10.91 3.79 -46.13
N LEU A 144 10.90 2.71 -45.35
CA LEU A 144 11.24 1.38 -45.85
C LEU A 144 10.29 0.94 -46.97
N ASN A 145 8.98 1.18 -46.82
CA ASN A 145 8.00 0.88 -47.87
C ASN A 145 8.24 1.69 -49.15
N TYR A 146 8.73 2.93 -49.08
CA TYR A 146 9.09 3.69 -50.28
C TYR A 146 10.23 3.04 -51.04
N VAL A 147 11.29 2.61 -50.33
CA VAL A 147 12.45 1.95 -50.95
C VAL A 147 12.07 0.60 -51.54
N VAL A 148 11.28 -0.20 -50.81
CA VAL A 148 10.78 -1.50 -51.30
C VAL A 148 9.92 -1.32 -52.56
N ASN A 149 9.05 -0.32 -52.59
CA ASN A 149 8.23 -0.04 -53.77
C ASN A 149 9.08 0.37 -54.98
N MET A 150 10.09 1.23 -54.78
CA MET A 150 11.05 1.59 -55.84
C MET A 150 11.77 0.35 -56.39
N ALA A 151 12.28 -0.52 -55.52
CA ALA A 151 12.94 -1.75 -55.94
C ALA A 151 11.98 -2.66 -56.73
N SER A 152 10.72 -2.77 -56.31
CA SER A 152 9.69 -3.52 -57.03
C SER A 152 9.41 -2.93 -58.42
N LYS A 153 9.41 -1.61 -58.56
CA LYS A 153 9.22 -0.92 -59.85
C LYS A 153 10.36 -1.18 -60.81
N ILE A 154 11.60 -1.04 -60.33
CA ILE A 154 12.81 -1.37 -61.10
C ILE A 154 12.77 -2.83 -61.55
N ALA A 155 12.41 -3.77 -60.67
CA ALA A 155 12.32 -5.19 -61.00
C ALA A 155 11.25 -5.49 -62.08
N SER A 156 10.17 -4.70 -62.13
CA SER A 156 9.14 -4.78 -63.18
C SER A 156 9.50 -4.08 -64.49
N GLY A 157 10.68 -3.46 -64.58
CA GLY A 157 11.12 -2.68 -65.74
C GLY A 157 10.60 -1.24 -65.78
N ASP A 158 9.87 -0.79 -64.76
CA ASP A 158 9.40 0.59 -64.63
C ASP A 158 10.46 1.45 -63.92
N LEU A 159 11.27 2.15 -64.72
CA LEU A 159 12.33 3.04 -64.25
C LEU A 159 11.87 4.50 -64.08
N THR A 160 10.56 4.76 -64.09
CA THR A 160 10.02 6.13 -64.01
C THR A 160 9.61 6.54 -62.59
N TYR A 161 9.58 5.60 -61.65
CA TYR A 161 9.19 5.86 -60.26
C TYR A 161 10.16 6.82 -59.56
N GLN A 162 9.64 7.92 -59.03
CA GLN A 162 10.41 8.86 -58.21
C GLN A 162 10.22 8.56 -56.73
N LEU A 163 11.29 8.16 -56.07
CA LEU A 163 11.29 7.95 -54.63
C LEU A 163 11.19 9.30 -53.89
N PRO A 164 10.25 9.47 -52.94
CA PRO A 164 10.09 10.70 -52.17
C PRO A 164 11.22 10.87 -51.14
N ARG A 165 12.44 11.14 -51.62
CA ARG A 165 13.67 11.16 -50.82
C ARG A 165 13.64 12.13 -49.64
N ASN A 166 12.91 13.23 -49.78
CA ASN A 166 12.69 14.23 -48.73
C ASN A 166 11.85 13.73 -47.54
N LYS A 167 11.17 12.59 -47.68
CA LYS A 167 10.41 11.93 -46.60
C LYS A 167 11.20 10.83 -45.89
N ILE A 168 12.45 10.60 -46.29
CA ILE A 168 13.36 9.61 -45.70
C ILE A 168 14.46 10.36 -44.95
N GLY A 169 14.88 9.82 -43.80
CA GLY A 169 15.99 10.36 -43.01
C GLY A 169 17.33 10.35 -43.73
N HIS A 170 18.37 10.82 -43.03
CA HIS A 170 19.77 10.74 -43.50
C HIS A 170 20.55 9.66 -42.74
N ASP A 171 19.84 8.63 -42.30
CA ASP A 171 20.37 7.46 -41.59
C ASP A 171 20.70 6.33 -42.57
N GLU A 172 20.87 5.11 -42.06
CA GLU A 172 21.14 3.92 -42.86
C GLU A 172 20.04 3.66 -43.90
N LEU A 173 18.77 3.96 -43.59
CA LEU A 173 17.66 3.85 -44.55
C LEU A 173 17.74 4.92 -45.64
N GLY A 174 18.17 6.14 -45.28
CA GLY A 174 18.46 7.20 -46.25
C GLY A 174 19.57 6.80 -47.23
N THR A 175 20.66 6.24 -46.70
CA THR A 175 21.79 5.78 -47.51
C THR A 175 21.38 4.65 -48.46
N LEU A 176 20.55 3.71 -47.97
CA LEU A 176 19.98 2.65 -48.81
C LEU A 176 19.08 3.23 -49.91
N ALA A 177 18.26 4.22 -49.59
CA ALA A 177 17.39 4.88 -50.57
C ALA A 177 18.21 5.57 -51.67
N ASP A 178 19.29 6.27 -51.31
CA ASP A 178 20.19 6.93 -52.26
C ASP A 178 20.86 5.91 -53.21
N ALA A 179 21.32 4.78 -52.68
CA ALA A 179 21.89 3.71 -53.50
C ALA A 179 20.87 3.13 -54.50
N CYS A 180 19.60 3.00 -54.13
CA CYS A 180 18.54 2.57 -55.05
C CYS A 180 18.26 3.60 -56.14
N VAL A 181 18.32 4.90 -55.82
CA VAL A 181 18.19 5.98 -56.82
C VAL A 181 19.32 5.94 -57.83
N ASP A 182 20.56 5.80 -57.36
CA ASP A 182 21.73 5.67 -58.23
C ASP A 182 21.64 4.43 -59.15
N MET A 183 21.11 3.32 -58.64
CA MET A 183 20.89 2.11 -59.43
C MET A 183 19.88 2.34 -60.57
N GLN A 184 18.75 2.99 -60.30
CA GLN A 184 17.75 3.32 -61.31
C GLN A 184 18.33 4.23 -62.39
N ALA A 185 19.08 5.28 -61.99
CA ALA A 185 19.70 6.22 -62.92
C ALA A 185 20.71 5.53 -63.87
N LYS A 186 21.51 4.61 -63.33
CA LYS A 186 22.44 3.81 -64.14
C LYS A 186 21.72 2.87 -65.11
N LEU A 187 20.63 2.23 -64.67
CA LEU A 187 19.82 1.38 -65.54
C LEU A 187 19.16 2.18 -66.69
N LEU A 188 18.62 3.37 -66.40
CA LEU A 188 18.09 4.28 -67.44
C LEU A 188 19.15 4.62 -68.48
N THR A 189 20.34 5.02 -68.02
CA THR A 189 21.46 5.36 -68.91
C THR A 189 21.86 4.19 -69.81
N LEU A 190 21.85 2.95 -69.29
CA LEU A 190 22.12 1.75 -70.07
C LEU A 190 21.05 1.49 -71.14
N VAL A 191 19.77 1.63 -70.78
CA VAL A 191 18.65 1.46 -71.72
C VAL A 191 18.70 2.53 -72.82
N ASP A 192 18.94 3.79 -72.47
CA ASP A 192 19.08 4.89 -73.42
C ASP A 192 20.25 4.64 -74.39
N SER A 193 21.41 4.24 -73.88
CA SER A 193 22.60 3.95 -74.69
C SER A 193 22.38 2.80 -75.68
N ILE A 194 21.64 1.76 -75.27
CA ILE A 194 21.27 0.66 -76.17
C ILE A 194 20.31 1.18 -77.25
N SER A 195 19.29 1.96 -76.88
CA SER A 195 18.31 2.50 -77.83
C SER A 195 18.96 3.40 -78.89
N SER A 196 19.92 4.26 -78.50
CA SER A 196 20.64 5.14 -79.42
C SER A 196 21.57 4.36 -80.37
N THR A 197 22.11 3.23 -79.92
CA THR A 197 22.98 2.38 -80.75
C THR A 197 22.18 1.58 -81.78
N THR A 198 20.95 1.16 -81.44
CA THR A 198 20.07 0.43 -82.38
C THR A 198 19.33 1.31 -83.38
N ALA A 199 19.27 2.62 -83.17
CA ALA A 199 18.62 3.58 -84.08
C ALA A 199 19.56 4.16 -85.16
N GLN A 200 20.83 3.76 -85.13
CA GLN A 200 21.91 4.16 -86.05
C GLN A 200 22.23 3.04 -87.02
#